data_AF-A0A376WC07-F1
#
_entry.id   AF-A0A376WC07-F1
#
_cell.length_a   1.000
_cell.length_b   1.000
_cell.length_c   1.000
_cell.angle_alpha   90.00
_cell.angle_beta   90.00
_cell.angle_gamma   90.00
#
_symmetry.space_group_name_H-M   'P 1'
#
loop_
_entity.id
_entity.type
_entity.pdbx_description
1 polymer ?
#
loop_
_entity_poly.entity_id
_entity_poly.type
_entity_poly.pdbx_seq_one_letter_code
_entity_poly.pdbx_strand_id
1 'polypeptide(L)'
;MHRGDWCAQLQQAWYEHIPLSEKMGVRIQQYTGQKFITTMPETGNQNPHHTLFAGSLFSLATLTGWGLIWLMLRERHLGGTIILADAHIRYSNRLAENPMR
;
A
#
# COMPACT_ATOMS: atom_id res chain seq x y z
N MET A 1 13.33 6.82 -8.86
CA MET A 1 12.93 6.03 -7.68
C MET A 1 14.10 6.01 -6.71
N HIS A 2 13.95 6.54 -5.50
CA HIS A 2 14.99 6.46 -4.45
C HIS A 2 15.02 5.04 -3.89
N ARG A 3 16.22 4.46 -3.68
CA ARG A 3 16.40 3.08 -3.16
C ARG A 3 15.50 2.05 -3.86
N GLY A 4 15.61 1.99 -5.19
CA GLY A 4 14.77 1.14 -6.03
C GLY A 4 14.89 -0.36 -5.70
N ASP A 5 16.09 -0.80 -5.32
CA ASP A 5 16.39 -2.13 -4.82
C ASP A 5 15.60 -2.47 -3.55
N TRP A 6 15.51 -1.54 -2.59
CA TRP A 6 14.76 -1.76 -1.35
C TRP A 6 13.26 -1.80 -1.58
N CYS A 7 12.75 -0.97 -2.49
CA CYS A 7 11.36 -1.04 -2.88
C CYS A 7 11.04 -2.37 -3.58
N ALA A 8 11.92 -2.87 -4.45
CA ALA A 8 11.73 -4.17 -5.08
C ALA A 8 11.71 -5.30 -4.03
N GLN A 9 12.60 -5.26 -3.05
CA GLN A 9 12.62 -6.20 -1.93
C GLN A 9 11.33 -6.12 -1.10
N LEU A 10 10.87 -4.91 -0.78
CA LEU A 10 9.63 -4.69 -0.04
C LEU A 10 8.41 -5.21 -0.82
N GLN A 11 8.34 -4.91 -2.12
CA GLN A 11 7.27 -5.41 -2.99
C GLN A 11 7.22 -6.93 -3.01
N GLN A 12 8.37 -7.57 -3.16
CA GLN A 12 8.48 -9.03 -3.19
C GLN A 12 8.08 -9.63 -1.83
N ALA A 13 8.57 -9.04 -0.73
CA ALA A 13 8.20 -9.48 0.62
C ALA A 13 6.69 -9.38 0.88
N TRP A 14 6.02 -8.35 0.35
CA TRP A 14 4.56 -8.27 0.42
C TRP A 14 3.90 -9.43 -0.32
N TYR A 15 4.32 -9.73 -1.55
CA TYR A 15 3.72 -10.82 -2.31
C TYR A 15 3.96 -12.19 -1.67
N GLU A 16 5.15 -12.41 -1.11
CA GLU A 16 5.51 -13.67 -0.45
C GLU A 16 4.80 -13.88 0.89
N HIS A 17 4.77 -12.85 1.74
CA HIS A 17 4.29 -12.98 3.11
C HIS A 17 2.85 -12.50 3.32
N ILE A 18 2.30 -11.74 2.37
CA ILE A 18 0.94 -11.22 2.39
C ILE A 18 0.31 -11.49 1.02
N PRO A 19 -0.10 -12.75 0.71
CA PRO A 19 -0.59 -13.13 -0.62
C PRO A 19 -1.79 -12.30 -1.12
N LEU A 20 -2.56 -11.71 -0.20
CA LEU A 20 -3.63 -10.78 -0.52
C LEU A 20 -3.12 -9.54 -1.28
N SER A 21 -1.92 -9.05 -0.97
CA SER A 21 -1.32 -7.89 -1.63
C SER A 21 -1.08 -8.14 -3.13
N GLU A 22 -0.65 -9.34 -3.50
CA GLU A 22 -0.50 -9.77 -4.89
C GLU A 22 -1.87 -9.87 -5.58
N LYS A 23 -2.84 -10.53 -4.94
CA LYS A 23 -4.21 -10.67 -5.47
C LYS A 23 -4.88 -9.32 -5.73
N MET A 24 -4.65 -8.36 -4.84
CA MET A 24 -5.14 -7.00 -4.98
C MET A 24 -4.34 -6.18 -5.99
N GLY A 25 -3.20 -6.64 -6.47
CA GLY A 25 -2.31 -5.90 -7.37
C GLY A 25 -1.68 -4.67 -6.72
N VAL A 26 -1.44 -4.71 -5.40
CA VAL A 26 -0.77 -3.63 -4.66
C VAL A 26 0.66 -3.49 -5.16
N ARG A 27 0.99 -2.30 -5.66
CA ARG A 27 2.33 -1.99 -6.16
C ARG A 27 2.91 -0.72 -5.57
N ILE A 28 4.22 -0.70 -5.37
CA ILE A 28 4.98 0.51 -5.05
C ILE A 28 5.16 1.31 -6.34
N GLN A 29 4.61 2.52 -6.36
CA GLN A 29 4.71 3.42 -7.51
C GLN A 29 5.92 4.36 -7.39
N GLN A 30 6.17 4.89 -6.20
CA GLN A 30 7.24 5.86 -6.00
C GLN A 30 7.73 5.86 -4.56
N TYR A 31 9.04 5.99 -4.41
CA TYR A 31 9.68 6.39 -3.17
C TYR A 31 10.73 7.47 -3.45
N THR A 32 10.76 8.52 -2.64
CA THR A 32 11.72 9.64 -2.77
C THR A 32 12.54 9.90 -1.50
N GLY A 33 12.49 9.01 -0.51
CA GLY A 33 12.99 9.28 0.85
C GLY A 33 12.01 10.09 1.71
N GLN A 34 11.23 10.99 1.10
CA GLN A 34 10.23 11.81 1.80
C GLN A 34 8.78 11.44 1.46
N LYS A 35 8.54 10.94 0.24
CA LYS A 35 7.22 10.54 -0.24
C LYS A 35 7.24 9.07 -0.62
N PHE A 36 6.24 8.32 -0.14
CA PHE A 36 6.00 6.93 -0.50
C PHE A 36 4.59 6.80 -1.06
N ILE A 37 4.49 6.28 -2.28
CA ILE A 37 3.23 6.13 -3.01
C ILE A 37 3.08 4.67 -3.41
N THR A 38 1.96 4.09 -3.02
CA THR A 38 1.50 2.78 -3.50
C THR A 38 0.20 2.94 -4.28
N THR A 39 -0.15 1.95 -5.07
CA THR A 39 -1.38 1.93 -5.85
C THR A 39 -1.87 0.50 -6.04
N MET A 40 -3.11 0.34 -6.46
CA MET A 40 -3.71 -0.93 -6.88
C MET A 40 -4.71 -0.67 -8.01
N PRO A 41 -4.95 -1.62 -8.92
CA PRO A 41 -6.02 -1.49 -9.92
C PRO A 41 -7.40 -1.52 -9.26
N GLU A 42 -8.39 -0.86 -9.87
CA GLU A 42 -9.79 -1.01 -9.45
C GLU A 42 -10.32 -2.43 -9.74
N THR A 43 -9.97 -2.98 -10.90
CA THR A 43 -10.32 -4.35 -11.28
C THR A 43 -9.80 -5.33 -10.23
N GLY A 44 -10.69 -6.16 -9.68
CA GLY A 44 -10.39 -7.09 -8.59
C GLY A 44 -10.49 -6.48 -7.17
N ASN A 45 -10.69 -5.18 -7.05
CA ASN A 45 -10.82 -4.44 -5.79
C ASN A 45 -12.17 -3.72 -5.67
N GLN A 46 -13.18 -4.10 -6.46
CA GLN A 46 -14.51 -3.50 -6.43
C GLN A 46 -15.44 -4.23 -5.45
N ASN A 47 -16.44 -3.50 -4.94
CA ASN A 47 -17.58 -4.04 -4.22
C ASN A 47 -18.76 -4.31 -5.20
N PRO A 48 -19.87 -4.93 -4.74
CA PRO A 48 -21.04 -5.20 -5.59
C PRO A 48 -21.71 -3.97 -6.22
N HIS A 49 -21.37 -2.76 -5.78
CA HIS A 49 -21.84 -1.50 -6.35
C HIS A 49 -20.85 -0.88 -7.34
N HIS A 50 -19.88 -1.65 -7.84
CA HIS A 50 -18.87 -1.22 -8.82
C HIS A 50 -18.02 -0.02 -8.38
N THR A 51 -17.86 0.17 -7.07
CA THR A 51 -16.93 1.14 -6.48
C THR A 51 -15.83 0.41 -5.73
N LEU A 52 -14.76 1.09 -5.35
CA LEU A 52 -13.68 0.46 -4.58
C LEU A 52 -14.20 -0.12 -3.27
N PHE A 53 -13.85 -1.38 -3.02
CA PHE A 53 -14.13 -2.07 -1.77
C PHE A 53 -13.36 -1.39 -0.62
N ALA A 54 -14.08 -1.08 0.47
CA ALA A 54 -13.51 -0.41 1.63
C ALA A 54 -12.33 -1.17 2.22
N GLY A 55 -12.41 -2.51 2.28
CA GLY A 55 -11.32 -3.35 2.76
C GLY A 55 -10.09 -3.31 1.85
N SER A 56 -10.26 -3.20 0.53
CA SER A 56 -9.13 -3.02 -0.39
C SER A 56 -8.41 -1.69 -0.14
N LEU A 57 -9.16 -0.60 0.07
CA LEU A 57 -8.58 0.71 0.39
C LEU A 57 -7.85 0.70 1.74
N PHE A 58 -8.43 0.06 2.74
CA PHE A 58 -7.81 -0.07 4.05
C PHE A 58 -6.50 -0.86 3.98
N SER A 59 -6.51 -1.99 3.27
CA SER A 59 -5.31 -2.81 3.06
C SER A 59 -4.24 -2.04 2.30
N LEU A 60 -4.59 -1.28 1.26
CA LEU A 60 -3.65 -0.43 0.54
C LEU A 60 -3.03 0.60 1.49
N ALA A 61 -3.84 1.35 2.24
CA ALA A 61 -3.36 2.37 3.17
C ALA A 61 -2.48 1.79 4.28
N THR A 62 -2.87 0.62 4.80
CA THR A 62 -2.10 -0.12 5.82
C THR A 62 -0.72 -0.50 5.29
N LEU A 63 -0.65 -1.09 4.09
CA LEU A 63 0.62 -1.45 3.47
C LEU A 63 1.44 -0.21 3.10
N THR A 64 0.83 0.89 2.69
CA THR A 64 1.54 2.16 2.49
C THR A 64 2.25 2.61 3.77
N GLY A 65 1.53 2.67 4.89
CA GLY A 65 2.10 3.08 6.17
C GLY A 65 3.18 2.14 6.65
N TRP A 66 2.91 0.83 6.63
CA TRP A 66 3.86 -0.21 7.02
C TRP A 66 5.13 -0.17 6.17
N GLY A 67 5.00 -0.03 4.85
CA GLY A 67 6.12 0.04 3.91
C GLY A 67 6.99 1.27 4.10
N LEU A 68 6.38 2.43 4.40
CA LEU A 68 7.13 3.64 4.71
C LEU A 68 7.97 3.45 5.98
N ILE A 69 7.39 2.90 7.05
CA ILE A 69 8.13 2.61 8.29
C ILE A 69 9.28 1.63 8.01
N TRP A 70 9.03 0.59 7.22
CA TRP A 70 10.06 -0.38 6.84
C TRP A 70 11.24 0.29 6.10
N LEU A 71 10.96 1.17 5.15
CA LEU A 71 11.98 1.92 4.42
C LEU A 71 12.76 2.86 5.35
N MET A 72 12.07 3.58 6.23
CA MET A 72 12.69 4.50 7.19
C MET A 72 13.58 3.80 8.21
N LEU A 73 13.19 2.61 8.70
CA LEU A 73 14.02 1.81 9.59
C LEU A 73 15.34 1.43 8.91
N ARG A 74 15.28 1.00 7.65
CA ARG A 74 16.48 0.66 6.87
C ARG A 74 17.38 1.87 6.61
N GLU A 75 16.81 3.02 6.27
CA GLU A 75 17.58 4.26 6.09
C GLU A 75 18.37 4.66 7.35
N ARG A 76 17.84 4.32 8.52
CA ARG A 76 18.45 4.64 9.82
C ARG A 76 19.28 3.50 10.41
N HIS A 77 19.45 2.40 9.67
CA HIS A 77 20.13 1.20 10.15
C HIS A 77 19.51 0.61 11.43
N LEU A 78 18.19 0.71 11.56
CA LEU A 78 17.42 0.18 12.67
C LEU A 78 16.72 -1.13 12.27
N GLY A 79 16.68 -2.08 13.21
CA GLY A 79 15.85 -3.29 13.12
C GLY A 79 14.57 -3.15 13.95
N GLY A 80 13.61 -4.03 13.71
CA GLY A 80 12.40 -4.11 14.52
C GLY A 80 11.25 -4.81 13.80
N THR A 81 10.31 -5.35 14.57
CA THR A 81 9.07 -5.92 14.05
C THR A 81 8.01 -4.84 14.00
N ILE A 82 7.46 -4.58 12.81
CA ILE A 82 6.42 -3.57 12.60
C ILE A 82 5.05 -4.26 12.74
N ILE A 83 4.27 -3.82 13.72
CA ILE A 83 2.91 -4.30 13.97
C ILE A 83 1.96 -3.11 13.90
N LEU A 84 0.88 -3.24 13.13
CA LEU A 84 -0.23 -2.30 13.19
C LEU A 84 -1.04 -2.59 14.46
N ALA A 85 -0.87 -1.78 15.50
CA ALA A 85 -1.57 -1.99 16.77
C ALA A 85 -3.02 -1.50 16.74
N ASP A 86 -3.26 -0.38 16.09
CA ASP A 86 -4.57 0.25 15.95
C ASP A 86 -4.63 1.05 14.63
N ALA A 87 -5.82 1.16 14.06
CA ALA A 87 -6.06 1.96 12.86
C ALA A 87 -7.47 2.52 12.82
N HIS A 88 -7.56 3.83 12.54
CA HIS A 88 -8.81 4.52 12.27
C HIS A 88 -8.82 5.02 10.82
N ILE A 89 -9.78 4.55 10.03
CA ILE A 89 -10.01 5.02 8.67
C ILE A 89 -11.40 5.66 8.57
N ARG A 90 -11.50 6.78 7.86
CA ARG A 90 -12.77 7.45 7.57
C ARG A 90 -12.95 7.55 6.06
N TYR A 91 -14.01 6.94 5.55
CA TYR A 91 -14.42 7.05 4.16
C TYR A 91 -15.40 8.21 4.04
N SER A 92 -14.90 9.39 3.65
CA SER A 92 -15.69 10.63 3.62
C SER A 92 -16.60 10.73 2.40
N ASN A 93 -16.10 10.37 1.22
CA ASN A 93 -16.85 10.33 -0.02
C ASN A 93 -16.72 8.94 -0.65
N ARG A 94 -17.69 8.54 -1.48
CA ARG A 94 -17.40 7.50 -2.47
C ARG A 94 -16.23 8.03 -3.28
N LEU A 95 -15.19 7.22 -3.46
CA LEU A 95 -14.22 7.47 -4.51
C LEU A 95 -15.00 7.33 -5.83
N ALA A 96 -15.64 8.43 -6.23
CA ALA A 96 -16.27 8.54 -7.51
C ALA A 96 -15.17 8.38 -8.56
N GLU A 97 -15.53 7.72 -9.64
CA GLU A 97 -14.70 7.48 -10.80
C GLU A 97 -13.83 8.71 -11.09
N ASN A 98 -12.54 8.47 -11.31
CA ASN A 98 -11.67 9.49 -11.86
C ASN A 98 -12.37 10.06 -13.12
N PRO A 99 -12.70 11.37 -13.19
CA PRO A 99 -13.44 11.95 -14.32
C PRO A 99 -12.62 12.02 -15.62
N MET A 100 -11.54 11.24 -15.72
CA MET A 100 -10.59 11.19 -16.82
C MET A 100 -10.49 9.76 -17.40
N ARG A 101 -11.61 9.04 -17.45
CA ARG A 101 -11.84 8.03 -18.50
C ARG A 101 -12.37 8.70 -19.75
#